data_AF-A0A173Z9H5-F1
#
_entry.id   AF-A0A173Z9H5-F1
#
_cell.length_a   1.000
_cell.length_b   1.000
_cell.length_c   1.000
_cell.angle_alpha   90.00
_cell.angle_beta   90.00
_cell.angle_gamma   90.00
#
_symmetry.space_group_name_H-M   'P 1'
#
loop_
_entity.id
_entity.type
_entity.pdbx_description
1 polymer ?
#
loop_
_entity_poly.entity_id
_entity_poly.type
_entity_poly.pdbx_seq_one_letter_code
_entity_poly.pdbx_strand_id
1 'polypeptide(L)'
;MNQDVGETQIARQLVDRYPELSGYISFQGLKKLARRALLRGYSEQMVVFGLDTVIKKNYKRDEYRGNDALDEKRFILDAEFRAVMQGQDETKILWC
;
A
#
# COMPACT_ATOMS: atom_id res chain seq x y z
N MET A 1 23.57 0.67 1.48
CA MET A 1 22.50 -0.30 1.84
C MET A 1 21.39 0.48 2.53
N ASN A 2 20.18 0.46 1.98
CA ASN A 2 19.02 0.97 2.73
C ASN A 2 18.68 -0.07 3.81
N GLN A 3 18.86 0.28 5.07
CA GLN A 3 18.46 -0.54 6.22
C GLN A 3 16.95 -0.76 6.15
N ASP A 4 16.50 -2.01 6.28
CA ASP A 4 15.09 -2.37 6.42
C ASP A 4 14.52 -1.73 7.69
N VAL A 5 13.45 -0.95 7.57
CA VAL A 5 12.80 -0.26 8.70
C VAL A 5 11.48 -0.93 9.08
N GLY A 6 11.19 -2.12 8.57
CA GLY A 6 9.97 -2.90 8.80
C GLY A 6 9.15 -3.14 7.53
N GLU A 7 9.52 -2.53 6.40
CA GLU A 7 8.71 -2.59 5.18
C GLU A 7 8.59 -4.00 4.59
N THR A 8 9.61 -4.86 4.79
CA THR A 8 9.61 -6.22 4.26
C THR A 8 8.57 -7.08 4.97
N GLN A 9 8.44 -6.94 6.29
CA GLN A 9 7.46 -7.67 7.08
C GLN A 9 6.04 -7.27 6.71
N ILE A 10 5.78 -5.96 6.59
CA ILE A 10 4.47 -5.43 6.18
C ILE A 10 4.08 -5.94 4.78
N ALA A 11 5.00 -5.85 3.82
CA ALA A 11 4.73 -6.30 2.46
C ALA A 11 4.46 -7.81 2.39
N ARG A 12 5.21 -8.62 3.16
CA ARG A 12 5.01 -10.06 3.25
C ARG A 12 3.62 -10.37 3.79
N GLN A 13 3.26 -9.76 4.92
CA GLN A 13 1.96 -9.93 5.56
C GLN A 13 0.79 -9.63 4.59
N LEU A 14 0.91 -8.59 3.76
CA LEU A 14 -0.14 -8.19 2.82
C LEU A 14 -0.21 -9.12 1.59
N VAL A 15 0.92 -9.55 1.04
CA VAL A 15 0.93 -10.51 -0.09
C VAL A 15 0.36 -11.86 0.35
N ASP A 16 0.75 -12.34 1.52
CA ASP A 16 0.28 -13.62 2.05
C ASP A 16 -1.21 -13.59 2.43
N ARG A 17 -1.76 -12.40 2.73
CA ARG A 17 -3.20 -12.19 2.98
C ARG A 17 -4.03 -12.25 1.69
N TYR A 18 -3.44 -11.92 0.54
CA TYR A 18 -4.14 -11.79 -0.75
C TYR A 18 -3.45 -12.58 -1.88
N PRO A 19 -3.27 -13.91 -1.74
CA PRO A 19 -2.60 -14.71 -2.76
C PRO A 19 -3.28 -14.63 -4.14
N GLU A 20 -4.60 -14.49 -4.17
CA GLU A 20 -5.42 -14.33 -5.37
C GLU A 20 -5.15 -13.02 -6.12
N LEU A 21 -4.55 -12.01 -5.46
CA LEU A 21 -4.22 -10.73 -6.07
C LEU A 21 -2.78 -10.67 -6.59
N SER A 22 -2.02 -11.76 -6.57
CA SER A 22 -0.61 -11.81 -6.96
C SER A 22 -0.29 -11.27 -8.37
N GLY A 23 -1.26 -11.26 -9.29
CA GLY A 23 -1.14 -10.63 -10.61
C GLY A 23 -1.35 -9.10 -10.63
N TYR A 24 -1.85 -8.52 -9.53
CA TYR A 24 -2.24 -7.12 -9.41
C TYR A 24 -1.45 -6.36 -8.33
N ILE A 25 -1.01 -7.06 -7.28
CA ILE A 25 -0.20 -6.48 -6.19
C ILE A 25 1.23 -6.98 -6.25
N SER A 26 2.18 -6.06 -6.17
CA SER A 26 3.60 -6.35 -6.21
C SER A 26 4.19 -6.29 -4.80
N PHE A 27 4.94 -7.33 -4.41
CA PHE A 27 5.72 -7.32 -3.17
C PHE A 27 6.66 -6.11 -3.10
N GLN A 28 7.32 -5.76 -4.21
CA GLN A 28 8.21 -4.60 -4.27
C GLN A 28 7.43 -3.29 -4.18
N GLY A 29 6.26 -3.19 -4.83
CA GLY A 29 5.37 -2.03 -4.71
C GLY A 29 4.93 -1.80 -3.27
N LEU A 30 4.51 -2.87 -2.58
CA LEU A 30 4.11 -2.81 -1.17
C LEU A 30 5.27 -2.44 -0.25
N LYS A 31 6.47 -3.00 -0.47
CA LYS A 31 7.68 -2.61 0.27
C LYS A 31 7.98 -1.12 0.13
N LYS A 32 7.89 -0.58 -1.08
CA LYS A 32 8.13 0.85 -1.33
C LYS A 32 7.13 1.73 -0.58
N LEU A 33 5.83 1.43 -0.66
CA LEU A 33 4.81 2.20 0.04
C LEU A 33 4.95 2.10 1.56
N ALA A 34 5.21 0.88 2.07
CA ALA A 34 5.40 0.67 3.49
C ALA A 34 6.62 1.45 4.01
N ARG A 35 7.77 1.38 3.33
CA ARG A 35 8.97 2.14 3.71
C ARG A 35 8.70 3.65 3.73
N ARG A 36 8.02 4.16 2.70
CA ARG A 36 7.65 5.60 2.61
C ARG A 36 6.80 6.06 3.78
N ALA A 37 5.87 5.24 4.23
CA ALA A 37 4.99 5.58 5.36
C ALA A 37 5.75 5.46 6.70
N LEU A 38 6.54 4.40 6.89
CA LEU A 38 7.36 4.23 8.09
C LEU A 38 8.34 5.39 8.27
N LEU A 39 9.00 5.84 7.20
CA LEU A 39 9.91 7.00 7.23
C LEU A 39 9.20 8.34 7.51
N ARG A 40 7.88 8.43 7.32
CA ARG A 40 7.06 9.59 7.74
C ARG A 40 6.63 9.51 9.20
N GLY A 41 6.98 8.44 9.92
CA GLY A 41 6.65 8.26 11.34
C GLY A 41 5.33 7.55 11.61
N TYR A 42 4.68 6.97 10.59
CA TYR A 42 3.50 6.13 10.81
C TYR A 42 3.90 4.81 11.49
N SER A 43 3.08 4.35 12.43
CA SER A 43 3.27 3.04 13.05
C SER A 43 3.00 1.91 12.05
N GLU A 44 3.67 0.76 12.22
CA GLU A 44 3.47 -0.40 11.35
C GLU A 44 1.99 -0.81 11.22
N GLN A 45 1.25 -0.76 12.33
CA GLN A 45 -0.19 -1.06 12.35
C GLN A 45 -1.00 -0.12 11.46
N MET A 46 -0.69 1.18 11.48
CA MET A 46 -1.33 2.17 10.61
C MET A 46 -0.98 1.95 9.13
N VAL A 47 0.27 1.58 8.85
CA VAL A 47 0.71 1.28 7.48
C VAL A 47 0.01 0.03 6.94
N VAL A 48 -0.05 -1.05 7.73
CA VAL A 48 -0.79 -2.26 7.37
C VAL A 48 -2.26 -1.94 7.14
N PHE A 49 -2.89 -1.18 8.03
CA PHE A 49 -4.30 -0.78 7.91
C PHE A 49 -4.57 0.04 6.64
N GLY A 50 -3.74 1.05 6.37
CA GLY A 50 -3.91 1.91 5.20
C GLY A 50 -3.75 1.13 3.89
N LEU A 51 -2.71 0.30 3.78
CA LEU A 51 -2.48 -0.51 2.59
C LEU A 51 -3.55 -1.59 2.40
N ASP A 52 -3.99 -2.26 3.47
CA ASP A 52 -5.10 -3.22 3.43
C ASP A 52 -6.40 -2.57 2.95
N THR A 53 -6.69 -1.38 3.46
CA THR A 53 -7.87 -0.59 3.06
C THR A 53 -7.83 -0.25 1.57
N VAL A 54 -6.69 0.18 1.05
CA VAL A 54 -6.52 0.53 -0.37
C VAL A 54 -6.62 -0.72 -1.27
N ILE A 55 -6.03 -1.84 -0.86
CA ILE A 55 -6.14 -3.12 -1.59
C ILE A 55 -7.61 -3.53 -1.68
N LYS A 56 -8.34 -3.50 -0.56
CA LYS A 56 -9.77 -3.84 -0.54
C LYS A 56 -10.58 -2.89 -1.42
N LYS A 57 -10.34 -1.58 -1.31
CA LYS A 57 -11.01 -0.58 -2.14
C LYS A 57 -10.86 -0.87 -3.63
N ASN A 58 -9.65 -1.27 -4.07
CA ASN A 58 -9.32 -1.48 -5.48
C ASN A 58 -9.73 -2.87 -6.01
N TYR A 59 -9.63 -3.92 -5.21
CA TYR A 59 -9.73 -5.31 -5.72
C TYR A 59 -10.68 -6.22 -4.94
N LYS A 60 -11.05 -5.88 -3.70
CA LYS A 60 -12.01 -6.63 -2.86
C LYS A 60 -13.11 -5.72 -2.37
N ARG A 61 -13.87 -5.15 -3.31
CA ARG A 61 -14.86 -4.12 -3.02
C ARG A 61 -15.93 -4.57 -2.02
N ASP A 62 -16.31 -5.85 -2.07
CA ASP A 62 -17.27 -6.45 -1.14
C ASP A 62 -16.74 -6.55 0.30
N GLU A 63 -15.41 -6.55 0.48
CA GLU A 63 -14.74 -6.56 1.79
C GLU A 63 -14.37 -5.15 2.28
N TYR A 64 -14.51 -4.13 1.42
CA TYR A 64 -14.20 -2.75 1.74
C TYR A 64 -15.29 -2.12 2.61
N ARG A 65 -14.89 -1.62 3.79
CA ARG A 65 -15.79 -0.96 4.77
C ARG A 65 -15.38 0.48 5.10
N GLY A 66 -14.55 1.07 4.25
CA GLY A 66 -14.05 2.44 4.43
C GLY A 66 -14.99 3.50 3.87
N ASN A 67 -14.46 4.72 3.73
CA ASN A 67 -15.14 5.82 3.07
C ASN A 67 -14.24 6.36 1.95
N ASP A 68 -14.63 6.16 0.69
CA ASP A 68 -13.78 6.47 -0.46
C ASP A 68 -13.22 7.90 -0.43
N ALA A 69 -14.08 8.88 -0.11
CA ALA A 69 -13.73 10.29 -0.12
C ALA A 69 -12.75 10.66 1.02
N LEU A 70 -12.80 9.96 2.15
CA LEU A 70 -11.86 10.15 3.26
C LEU A 70 -10.57 9.37 3.03
N ASP A 71 -10.67 8.16 2.49
CA ASP A 71 -9.54 7.27 2.29
C ASP A 71 -8.63 7.74 1.15
N GLU A 72 -9.19 8.31 0.07
CA GLU A 72 -8.39 8.97 -0.98
C GLU A 72 -7.60 10.17 -0.47
N LYS A 73 -8.13 10.90 0.52
CA LYS A 73 -7.44 12.05 1.13
C LYS A 73 -6.39 11.64 2.15
N ARG A 74 -6.59 10.50 2.82
CA ARG A 74 -5.76 10.03 3.94
C ARG A 74 -4.67 9.06 3.51
N PHE A 75 -4.89 8.35 2.40
CA PHE A 75 -3.99 7.31 1.91
C PHE A 75 -3.42 7.68 0.53
N ILE A 76 -3.51 6.75 -0.42
CA ILE A 76 -3.05 6.89 -1.81
C ILE A 76 -4.26 7.00 -2.73
N LEU A 77 -4.08 7.68 -3.85
CA LEU A 77 -5.04 7.58 -4.94
C LEU A 77 -4.97 6.20 -5.60
N ASP A 78 -6.11 5.67 -6.02
CA ASP A 78 -6.17 4.35 -6.65
C ASP A 78 -5.27 4.23 -7.89
N ALA A 79 -5.19 5.30 -8.68
CA ALA A 79 -4.32 5.35 -9.87
C ALA A 79 -2.84 5.25 -9.50
N GLU A 80 -2.42 5.95 -8.44
CA GLU A 80 -1.05 5.92 -7.95
C GLU A 80 -0.70 4.55 -7.37
N PHE A 81 -1.62 3.95 -6.61
CA PHE A 81 -1.43 2.61 -6.07
C PHE A 81 -1.17 1.60 -7.18
N ARG A 82 -2.02 1.60 -8.22
CA ARG A 82 -1.86 0.72 -9.37
C ARG A 82 -0.54 0.96 -10.12
N ALA A 83 -0.15 2.21 -10.31
CA ALA A 83 1.11 2.56 -10.94
C ALA A 83 2.32 2.01 -10.16
N VAL A 84 2.32 2.14 -8.82
CA VAL A 84 3.38 1.58 -7.96
C VAL A 84 3.42 0.07 -8.03
N MET A 85 2.26 -0.60 -8.04
CA MET A 85 2.21 -2.07 -8.18
C MET A 85 2.79 -2.54 -9.53
N GLN A 86 2.65 -1.74 -10.58
CA GLN A 86 3.24 -1.99 -11.90
C GLN A 86 4.71 -1.55 -12.02
N GLY A 87 5.31 -1.01 -10.95
CA GLY A 87 6.72 -0.61 -10.93
C GLY A 87 7.01 0.74 -11.61
N GLN A 88 6.00 1.58 -11.83
CA GLN A 88 6.19 2.92 -12.41
C GLN A 88 6.93 3.87 -11.47
N ASP A 89 7.60 4.88 -12.06
CA ASP A 89 8.41 5.86 -11.34
C ASP A 89 7.55 6.74 -10.42
N GLU A 90 8.06 6.90 -9.22
CA GLU A 90 7.37 7.18 -7.98
C GLU A 90 7.72 8.58 -7.44
N THR A 91 8.57 9.32 -8.18
CA THR A 91 8.85 10.77 -8.01
C THR A 91 7.68 11.66 -8.44
N LYS A 92 6.71 11.09 -9.17
CA LYS A 92 5.47 11.76 -9.58
C LYS A 92 4.29 11.47 -8.65
N ILE A 93 4.51 10.69 -7.60
CA ILE A 93 3.48 10.13 -6.73
C ILE A 93 3.53 10.87 -5.41
N LEU A 94 2.66 11.87 -5.29
CA LEU A 94 2.61 12.84 -4.20
C LEU A 94 1.61 12.33 -3.17
N TRP A 95 2.11 11.70 -2.12
CA TRP A 95 1.31 11.50 -0.92
C TRP A 95 1.36 12.76 -0.06
N CYS A 96 0.17 13.27 0.26
CA CYS A 96 -0.10 14.24 1.32
C CYS A 96 0.39 13.71 2.68
#